data_AF-A0A7S4J0S3-F1
#
_entry.id   AF-A0A7S4J0S3-F1
#
_cell.length_a   1.000
_cell.length_b   1.000
_cell.length_c   1.000
_cell.angle_alpha   90.00
_cell.angle_beta   90.00
_cell.angle_gamma   90.00
#
_symmetry.space_group_name_H-M   'P 1'
#
loop_
_entity.id
_entity.type
_entity.pdbx_description
1 polymer ?
#
loop_
_entity_poly.entity_id
_entity_poly.type
_entity_poly.pdbx_seq_one_letter_code
_entity_poly.pdbx_strand_id
1 'polypeptide(L)'
;CDRLFLGSDSAPHAKDNKECACGSAGIYSAHAALELYAEAFEKAGVLHLLEAFSAVNGPAFYGLPPNSARVTLEQTEWTVPMSIPFGEGVVVPFMAGSKARWRIGAVP
;
A
#
# COMPACT_ATOMS: atom_id res chain seq x y z
N CYS A 1 -19.27 -3.07 -10.14
CA CYS A 1 -19.19 -3.96 -8.96
C CYS A 1 -18.72 -3.11 -7.79
N ASP A 2 -19.54 -2.94 -6.76
CA ASP A 2 -19.31 -2.11 -5.56
C ASP A 2 -18.85 -2.93 -4.34
N ARG A 3 -18.69 -4.24 -4.51
CA ARG A 3 -18.28 -5.18 -3.44
C ARG A 3 -16.77 -5.45 -3.37
N LEU A 4 -15.99 -4.76 -4.19
CA LEU A 4 -14.53 -4.85 -4.18
C LEU A 4 -13.95 -3.52 -3.68
N PHE A 5 -13.14 -3.59 -2.64
CA PHE A 5 -12.50 -2.44 -2.01
C PHE A 5 -11.14 -2.81 -1.42
N LEU A 6 -10.33 -1.79 -1.16
CA LEU A 6 -8.96 -1.94 -0.70
C LEU A 6 -8.89 -2.57 0.69
N GLY A 7 -8.16 -3.67 0.78
CA GLY A 7 -7.59 -4.21 2.02
C GLY A 7 -6.12 -4.54 1.75
N SER A 8 -5.19 -3.92 2.47
CA SER A 8 -3.76 -4.13 2.20
C SER A 8 -3.23 -5.46 2.72
N ASP A 9 -3.92 -6.03 3.72
CA ASP A 9 -3.44 -7.17 4.52
C ASP A 9 -1.98 -7.00 4.97
N SER A 10 -1.60 -5.75 5.27
CA SER A 10 -0.22 -5.45 5.65
C SER A 10 0.09 -6.08 7.00
N ALA A 11 0.96 -7.08 6.99
CA ALA A 11 1.34 -7.90 8.14
C ALA A 11 2.87 -7.87 8.31
N PRO A 12 3.42 -6.84 9.01
CA PRO A 12 4.86 -6.74 9.22
C PRO A 12 5.35 -7.81 10.19
N HIS A 13 6.47 -8.43 9.85
CA HIS A 13 7.26 -9.28 10.74
C HIS A 13 8.72 -8.84 10.67
N ALA A 14 9.42 -8.90 11.82
CA ALA A 14 10.86 -8.67 11.84
C ALA A 14 11.56 -9.59 10.83
N LYS A 15 12.61 -9.08 10.18
CA LYS A 15 13.38 -9.79 9.15
C LYS A 15 13.80 -11.19 9.62
N ASP A 16 14.28 -11.30 10.86
CA ASP A 16 14.77 -12.57 11.41
C ASP A 16 13.64 -13.59 11.66
N ASN A 17 12.39 -13.11 11.86
CA ASN A 17 11.21 -13.99 11.95
C ASN A 17 10.71 -14.44 10.57
N LYS A 18 11.18 -13.81 9.49
CA LYS A 18 10.85 -14.16 8.10
C LYS A 18 11.93 -15.04 7.46
N GLU A 19 13.18 -14.70 7.68
CA GLU A 19 14.36 -15.33 7.08
C GLU A 19 14.96 -16.38 8.01
N CYS A 20 14.11 -17.31 8.43
CA CYS A 20 14.47 -18.44 9.28
C CYS A 20 13.90 -19.75 8.71
N ALA A 21 14.21 -20.87 9.37
CA ALA A 21 13.78 -22.20 8.91
C ALA A 21 12.24 -22.37 8.84
N CYS A 22 11.48 -21.57 9.60
CA CYS A 22 10.02 -21.58 9.61
C CYS A 22 9.49 -20.13 9.63
N GLY A 23 9.75 -19.40 8.54
CA GLY A 23 9.41 -17.98 8.44
C GLY A 23 7.91 -17.67 8.54
N SER A 24 7.56 -16.60 9.26
CA SER A 24 6.17 -16.14 9.41
C SER A 24 5.53 -15.75 8.07
N ALA A 25 4.24 -16.06 7.90
CA ALA A 25 3.47 -15.60 6.74
C ALA A 25 3.02 -14.14 6.95
N GLY A 26 3.18 -13.30 5.92
CA GLY A 26 2.83 -11.88 5.98
C GLY A 26 3.73 -10.99 5.11
N ILE A 27 3.18 -9.93 4.56
CA ILE A 27 3.87 -8.95 3.70
C ILE A 27 3.65 -7.55 4.28
N TYR A 28 4.71 -6.76 4.40
CA TYR A 28 4.61 -5.36 4.83
C TYR A 28 4.38 -4.42 3.63
N SER A 29 3.10 -4.16 3.33
CA SER A 29 2.67 -3.32 2.20
C SER A 29 2.20 -1.92 2.60
N ALA A 30 1.94 -1.66 3.89
CA ALA A 30 1.39 -0.39 4.36
C ALA A 30 2.28 0.83 4.07
N HIS A 31 3.60 0.64 3.90
CA HIS A 31 4.56 1.72 3.62
C HIS A 31 4.30 2.47 2.29
N ALA A 32 3.61 1.85 1.34
CA ALA A 32 3.34 2.40 0.01
C ALA A 32 2.00 1.89 -0.55
N ALA A 33 1.00 1.67 0.31
CA ALA A 33 -0.22 0.95 -0.07
C ALA A 33 -0.95 1.60 -1.26
N LEU A 34 -1.16 2.91 -1.23
CA LEU A 34 -1.87 3.60 -2.31
C LEU A 34 -1.03 3.64 -3.60
N GLU A 35 0.28 3.85 -3.49
CA GLU A 35 1.21 3.85 -4.60
C GLU A 35 1.23 2.50 -5.34
N LEU A 36 1.27 1.39 -4.60
CA LEU A 36 1.27 0.03 -5.15
C LEU A 36 -0.04 -0.26 -5.90
N TYR A 37 -1.18 0.14 -5.35
CA TYR A 37 -2.47 -0.03 -6.03
C TYR A 37 -2.60 0.91 -7.24
N ALA A 38 -2.10 2.14 -7.17
CA ALA A 38 -2.10 3.05 -8.30
C ALA A 38 -1.31 2.46 -9.48
N GLU A 39 -0.13 1.89 -9.23
CA GLU A 39 0.66 1.23 -10.26
C GLU A 39 -0.06 0.01 -10.84
N ALA A 40 -0.72 -0.80 -10.02
CA ALA A 40 -1.50 -1.95 -10.49
C ALA A 40 -2.68 -1.53 -11.38
N PHE A 41 -3.44 -0.51 -10.96
CA PHE A 41 -4.59 0.01 -11.72
C PHE A 41 -4.15 0.71 -13.01
N GLU A 42 -3.04 1.45 -12.98
CA GLU A 42 -2.45 2.07 -14.17
C GLU A 42 -2.01 1.01 -15.18
N LYS A 43 -1.27 -0.03 -14.75
CA LYS A 43 -0.87 -1.15 -15.63
C LYS A 43 -2.05 -1.86 -16.26
N ALA A 44 -3.18 -1.94 -15.55
CA ALA A 44 -4.41 -2.51 -16.06
C ALA A 44 -5.27 -1.54 -16.90
N GLY A 45 -4.84 -0.29 -17.10
CA GLY A 45 -5.55 0.72 -17.88
C GLY A 45 -6.83 1.25 -17.21
N VAL A 46 -6.97 1.06 -15.90
CA VAL A 46 -8.20 1.36 -15.13
C VAL A 46 -7.95 2.30 -13.95
N LEU A 47 -6.95 3.17 -14.04
CA LEU A 47 -6.60 4.13 -12.97
C LEU A 47 -7.79 4.97 -12.48
N HIS A 48 -8.74 5.29 -13.35
CA HIS A 48 -9.98 6.01 -13.02
C HIS A 48 -10.89 5.27 -12.01
N LEU A 49 -10.71 3.97 -11.81
CA LEU A 49 -11.46 3.18 -10.82
C LEU A 49 -10.79 3.16 -9.43
N LEU A 50 -9.58 3.70 -9.29
CA LEU A 50 -8.81 3.64 -8.05
C LEU A 50 -9.55 4.29 -6.87
N GLU A 51 -10.10 5.50 -7.06
CA GLU A 51 -10.82 6.22 -5.98
C GLU A 51 -12.00 5.42 -5.47
N ALA A 52 -12.78 4.81 -6.38
CA ALA A 52 -13.91 3.97 -6.00
C ALA A 52 -13.44 2.79 -5.14
N PHE A 53 -12.38 2.09 -5.56
CA PHE A 53 -11.82 0.95 -4.86
C PHE A 53 -11.19 1.31 -3.50
N SER A 54 -10.45 2.42 -3.43
CA SER A 54 -9.66 2.78 -2.24
C SER A 54 -10.39 3.64 -1.22
N ALA A 55 -11.45 4.35 -1.60
CA ALA A 55 -12.05 5.38 -0.75
C ALA A 55 -13.60 5.40 -0.73
N VAL A 56 -14.30 4.80 -1.69
CA VAL A 56 -15.78 4.88 -1.77
C VAL A 56 -16.46 3.56 -1.45
N ASN A 57 -16.06 2.47 -2.11
CA ASN A 57 -16.73 1.18 -2.00
C ASN A 57 -16.65 0.61 -0.57
N GLY A 58 -15.50 0.76 0.09
CA GLY A 58 -15.29 0.31 1.47
C GLY A 58 -16.24 0.98 2.47
N PRO A 59 -16.21 2.32 2.61
CA PRO A 59 -17.15 3.03 3.49
C PRO A 59 -18.61 2.70 3.20
N ALA A 60 -19.01 2.66 1.92
CA ALA A 60 -20.37 2.28 1.53
C ALA A 60 -20.75 0.87 2.01
N PHE A 61 -19.85 -0.11 1.86
CA PHE A 61 -20.05 -1.48 2.33
C PHE A 61 -20.19 -1.56 3.86
N TYR A 62 -19.38 -0.80 4.61
CA TYR A 62 -19.42 -0.77 6.07
C TYR A 62 -20.49 0.17 6.66
N GLY A 63 -21.28 0.87 5.82
CA GLY A 63 -22.29 1.84 6.29
C GLY A 63 -21.70 3.11 6.89
N LEU A 64 -20.47 3.48 6.49
CA LEU A 64 -19.75 4.66 6.94
C LEU A 64 -19.76 5.77 5.88
N PRO A 65 -19.72 7.06 6.27
CA PRO A 65 -19.58 8.15 5.29
C PRO A 65 -18.19 8.12 4.63
N PRO A 66 -18.07 8.56 3.37
CA PRO A 66 -16.77 8.73 2.73
C PRO A 66 -15.97 9.84 3.41
N ASN A 67 -14.64 9.75 3.33
CA ASN A 67 -13.75 10.80 3.81
C ASN A 67 -13.96 12.11 3.02
N SER A 68 -13.89 13.25 3.71
CA SER A 68 -13.89 14.58 3.07
C SER A 68 -12.50 15.06 2.69
N ALA A 69 -11.47 14.56 3.39
CA ALA A 69 -10.07 14.84 3.08
C ALA A 69 -9.66 14.14 1.76
N ARG A 70 -8.70 14.74 1.07
CA ARG A 70 -8.13 14.21 -0.17
C ARG A 70 -6.63 14.06 -0.01
N VAL A 71 -6.10 13.07 -0.71
CA VAL A 71 -4.66 12.91 -0.95
C VAL A 71 -4.42 12.99 -2.45
N THR A 72 -3.25 13.46 -2.84
CA THR A 72 -2.81 13.49 -4.24
C THR A 72 -1.74 12.43 -4.42
N LEU A 73 -1.88 11.61 -5.45
CA LEU A 73 -0.81 10.71 -5.90
C LEU A 73 -0.09 11.37 -7.07
N GLU A 74 1.22 11.54 -6.93
CA GLU A 74 2.09 12.12 -7.94
C GLU A 74 2.85 11.00 -8.66
N GLN A 75 3.00 11.11 -9.97
CA GLN A 75 3.86 10.22 -10.76
C GLN A 75 5.33 10.60 -10.60
N THR A 76 5.84 10.40 -9.39
CA THR A 76 7.22 10.70 -9.03
C THR A 76 7.91 9.41 -8.65
N GLU A 77 8.90 9.00 -9.45
CA GLU A 77 9.66 7.79 -9.17
C GLU A 77 10.44 7.94 -7.86
N TRP A 78 10.42 6.90 -7.04
CA TRP A 78 11.26 6.80 -5.85
C TRP A 78 11.69 5.35 -5.63
N THR A 79 12.78 5.17 -4.86
CA THR A 79 13.29 3.85 -4.53
C THR A 79 12.74 3.42 -3.17
N VAL A 80 12.11 2.25 -3.12
CA VAL A 80 11.63 1.67 -1.87
C VAL A 80 12.85 1.31 -1.00
N PRO A 81 12.88 1.71 0.29
CA PRO A 81 13.98 1.38 1.18
C PRO A 81 14.23 -0.13 1.26
N MET A 82 15.50 -0.54 1.43
CA MET A 82 15.85 -1.95 1.63
C MET A 82 15.28 -2.52 2.93
N SER A 83 15.11 -1.67 3.95
CA SER A 83 14.57 -2.03 5.25
C SER A 83 14.04 -0.79 5.98
N ILE A 84 13.11 -0.98 6.90
CA ILE A 84 12.55 0.06 7.77
C ILE A 84 12.71 -0.37 9.23
N PRO A 85 13.03 0.55 10.17
CA PRO A 85 13.09 0.23 11.60
C PRO A 85 11.79 -0.40 12.10
N PHE A 86 11.91 -1.49 12.87
CA PHE A 86 10.76 -2.22 13.39
C PHE A 86 11.09 -2.86 14.75
N GLY A 87 10.66 -2.21 15.83
CA GLY A 87 11.05 -2.58 17.19
C GLY A 87 12.57 -2.49 17.38
N GLU A 88 13.18 -3.55 17.90
CA GLU A 88 14.64 -3.67 18.05
C GLU A 88 15.37 -4.09 16.76
N GLY A 89 14.62 -4.45 15.71
CA GLY A 89 15.16 -4.92 14.45
C GLY A 89 14.67 -4.11 13.25
N VAL A 90 14.53 -4.80 12.12
CA VAL A 90 14.05 -4.20 10.88
C VAL A 90 12.95 -5.06 10.24
N VAL A 91 12.10 -4.42 9.45
CA VAL A 91 11.18 -5.08 8.51
C VAL A 91 11.64 -4.82 7.09
N VAL A 92 11.53 -5.84 6.23
CA VAL A 92 11.76 -5.70 4.79
C VAL A 92 10.41 -5.35 4.14
N PRO A 93 10.23 -4.12 3.60
CA PRO A 93 8.99 -3.76 2.94
C PRO A 93 8.78 -4.55 1.65
N PHE A 94 7.53 -4.70 1.23
CA PHE A 94 7.22 -5.19 -0.10
C PHE A 94 7.91 -4.30 -1.15
N MET A 95 8.46 -4.90 -2.21
CA MET A 95 9.23 -4.18 -3.25
C MET A 95 10.52 -3.50 -2.77
N ALA A 96 11.11 -3.91 -1.63
CA ALA A 96 12.39 -3.41 -1.14
C ALA A 96 13.47 -3.30 -2.24
N GLY A 97 14.11 -2.14 -2.36
CA GLY A 97 15.14 -1.85 -3.36
C GLY A 97 14.63 -1.58 -4.79
N SER A 98 13.35 -1.81 -5.05
CA SER A 98 12.75 -1.57 -6.36
C SER A 98 12.33 -0.11 -6.54
N LYS A 99 12.05 0.29 -7.78
CA LYS A 99 11.48 1.59 -8.13
C LYS A 99 9.95 1.53 -8.07
N ALA A 100 9.36 2.42 -7.28
CA ALA A 100 7.93 2.70 -7.30
C ALA A 100 7.68 3.95 -8.16
N ARG A 101 6.59 3.94 -8.96
CA ARG A 101 6.30 5.02 -9.92
C ARG A 101 5.42 6.15 -9.36
N TRP A 102 4.64 5.82 -8.35
CA TRP A 102 3.70 6.75 -7.71
C TRP A 102 4.20 7.07 -6.30
N ARG A 103 3.87 8.26 -5.82
CA ARG A 103 4.13 8.70 -4.45
C ARG A 103 2.97 9.55 -3.94
N ILE A 104 2.55 9.36 -2.70
CA ILE A 104 1.66 10.34 -2.06
C ILE A 104 2.38 11.69 -1.99
N GLY A 105 1.78 12.70 -2.60
CA GLY A 105 2.26 14.08 -2.58
C GLY A 105 2.19 14.67 -1.18
N ALA A 106 2.79 15.85 -0.99
CA ALA A 106 2.66 16.54 0.28
C ALA A 106 1.17 16.82 0.58
N VAL A 107 0.71 16.39 1.75
CA VAL A 107 -0.59 16.84 2.27
C VAL A 107 -0.39 18.32 2.63
N PRO A 108 -1.19 19.25 2.09
CA PRO A 108 -1.11 20.66 2.46
C PRO A 108 -1.44 20.89 3.94
#